data_AF-A0AAD8JD47-F1
#
_entry.id   AF-A0AAD8JD47-F1
#
_cell.length_a   1.000
_cell.length_b   1.000
_cell.length_c   1.000
_cell.angle_alpha   90.00
_cell.angle_beta   90.00
_cell.angle_gamma   90.00
#
_symmetry.space_group_name_H-M   'P 1'
#
loop_
_entity.id
_entity.type
_entity.pdbx_description
1 polymer ?
#
loop_
_entity_poly.entity_id
_entity_poly.type
_entity_poly.pdbx_seq_one_letter_code
_entity_poly.pdbx_strand_id
1 'polypeptide(L)'
;MNRPAIQPRDELILRGPDKESISSEGRLKIEVDLFCGDYKSSICYKWFPVDKELHNSPLEKRILSKDGSGEILVLYALFNNAMEAHLEIELLTSDESAINVHGVVAASSSAILQPGYSSMVFMKKPSYGMNVRHKERIPLSRSVVAVPYESTLFLDFHLLDDDENDIVEGFFEFLATPGSETEQRFKGAKGEIVATVTWMGA
;
A
#
# COMPACT_ATOMS: atom_id res chain seq x y z
N MET A 1 -11.85 7.79 24.31
CA MET A 1 -10.58 7.25 23.75
C MET A 1 -9.86 8.40 23.07
N ASN A 2 -8.72 8.83 23.61
CA ASN A 2 -7.86 9.81 22.94
C ASN A 2 -7.13 9.08 21.81
N ARG A 3 -7.44 9.42 20.55
CA ARG A 3 -6.59 9.02 19.43
C ARG A 3 -5.25 9.74 19.59
N PRO A 4 -4.10 9.06 19.42
CA PRO A 4 -2.80 9.73 19.49
C PRO A 4 -2.76 10.86 18.47
N ALA A 5 -2.18 12.00 18.87
CA ALA A 5 -1.98 13.13 17.98
C ALA A 5 -0.96 12.73 16.90
N ILE A 6 -1.34 12.90 15.64
CA ILE A 6 -0.45 12.76 14.47
C ILE A 6 0.67 13.79 14.64
N GLN A 7 1.92 13.38 14.47
CA GLN A 7 3.09 14.24 14.55
C GLN A 7 3.40 14.87 13.19
N PRO A 8 4.06 16.05 13.15
CA PRO A 8 4.62 16.57 11.92
C PRO A 8 5.60 15.53 11.33
N ARG A 9 5.36 15.12 10.06
CA ARG A 9 6.08 14.06 9.31
C ARG A 9 5.65 12.61 9.55
N ASP A 10 4.49 12.38 10.17
CA ASP A 10 3.92 11.04 10.13
C ASP A 10 3.51 10.66 8.71
N GLU A 11 4.01 9.52 8.23
CA GLU A 11 3.50 8.87 7.03
C GLU A 11 2.13 8.27 7.35
N LEU A 12 1.10 8.78 6.67
CA LEU A 12 -0.27 8.32 6.83
C LEU A 12 -0.61 7.36 5.70
N ILE A 13 -0.94 6.13 6.06
CA ILE A 13 -1.40 5.14 5.09
C ILE A 13 -2.84 5.46 4.68
N LEU A 14 -3.04 5.69 3.39
CA LEU A 14 -4.38 5.84 2.82
C LEU A 14 -5.09 4.49 2.82
N ARG A 15 -6.10 4.34 3.67
CA ARG A 15 -7.03 3.22 3.61
C ARG A 15 -7.97 3.45 2.43
N GLY A 16 -7.79 2.66 1.38
CA GLY A 16 -8.62 2.72 0.17
C GLY A 16 -9.88 1.89 0.35
N PRO A 17 -10.69 1.73 -0.71
CA PRO A 17 -11.66 0.64 -0.72
C PRO A 17 -10.94 -0.69 -0.48
N ASP A 18 -11.50 -1.51 0.42
CA ASP A 18 -10.88 -2.77 0.86
C ASP A 18 -11.06 -3.91 -0.16
N LYS A 19 -11.98 -3.76 -1.12
CA LYS A 19 -12.49 -4.87 -1.94
C LYS A 19 -12.26 -4.75 -3.44
N GLU A 20 -12.10 -3.54 -3.94
CA GLU A 20 -12.12 -3.25 -5.37
C GLU A 20 -11.18 -2.09 -5.68
N SER A 21 -10.64 -2.07 -6.89
CA SER A 21 -9.92 -0.93 -7.43
C SER A 21 -10.88 0.21 -7.79
N ILE A 22 -10.34 1.40 -8.01
CA ILE A 22 -11.15 2.57 -8.36
C ILE A 22 -11.01 2.79 -9.87
N SER A 23 -12.08 2.55 -10.62
CA SER A 23 -12.13 2.85 -12.05
C SER A 23 -11.98 4.36 -12.31
N SER A 24 -11.15 4.69 -13.32
CA SER A 24 -10.94 6.07 -13.77
C SER A 24 -12.15 6.65 -14.51
N GLU A 25 -13.11 5.82 -14.93
CA GLU A 25 -14.41 6.25 -15.48
C GLU A 25 -15.35 6.78 -14.39
N GLY A 26 -15.06 6.48 -13.13
CA GLY A 26 -15.80 6.93 -11.95
C GLY A 26 -15.43 8.33 -11.47
N ARG A 27 -15.92 8.65 -10.27
CA ARG A 27 -15.49 9.83 -9.50
C ARG A 27 -14.85 9.34 -8.22
N LEU A 28 -13.61 9.75 -7.99
CA LEU A 28 -12.95 9.54 -6.71
C LEU A 28 -13.12 10.79 -5.84
N LYS A 29 -13.52 10.60 -4.58
CA LYS A 29 -13.46 11.63 -3.57
C LYS A 29 -12.53 11.17 -2.46
N ILE A 30 -11.46 11.91 -2.22
CA ILE A 30 -10.60 11.77 -1.05
C ILE A 30 -11.02 12.85 -0.07
N GLU A 31 -11.53 12.44 1.08
CA GLU A 31 -11.80 13.33 2.20
C GLU A 31 -10.66 13.23 3.22
N VAL A 32 -10.14 14.38 3.61
CA VAL A 32 -9.05 14.49 4.58
C VAL A 32 -9.57 15.33 5.74
N ASP A 33 -9.54 14.75 6.93
CA ASP A 33 -9.83 15.42 8.20
C ASP A 33 -8.72 15.04 9.19
N LEU A 34 -7.66 15.84 9.19
CA LEU A 34 -6.47 15.62 10.02
C LEU A 34 -6.29 16.77 11.01
N PHE A 35 -5.56 16.48 12.09
CA PHE A 35 -5.18 17.43 13.14
C PHE A 35 -6.40 18.20 13.68
N CYS A 36 -7.43 17.46 14.12
CA CYS A 36 -8.65 18.04 14.71
C CYS A 36 -9.38 19.07 13.83
N GLY A 37 -9.23 18.97 12.50
CA GLY A 37 -9.92 19.82 11.54
C GLY A 37 -9.12 21.03 11.03
N ASP A 38 -7.85 21.15 11.43
CA ASP A 38 -6.90 22.12 10.84
C ASP A 38 -6.72 21.84 9.34
N TYR A 39 -6.74 20.55 8.97
CA TYR A 39 -6.73 20.06 7.60
C TYR A 39 -8.04 19.33 7.33
N LYS A 40 -9.08 20.10 7.05
CA LYS A 40 -10.39 19.58 6.64
C LYS A 40 -10.69 19.99 5.21
N SER A 41 -10.51 19.07 4.28
CA SER A 41 -10.76 19.30 2.86
C SER A 41 -11.24 18.04 2.18
N SER A 42 -11.86 18.21 1.01
CA SER A 42 -12.15 17.09 0.13
C SER A 42 -11.56 17.37 -1.23
N ILE A 43 -10.70 16.47 -1.69
CA ILE A 43 -10.31 16.42 -3.08
C ILE A 43 -11.33 15.55 -3.81
N CYS A 44 -12.06 16.12 -4.75
CA CYS A 44 -12.77 15.34 -5.75
C CYS A 44 -11.93 15.29 -7.03
N TYR A 45 -11.73 14.09 -7.54
CA TYR A 45 -11.21 13.84 -8.86
C TYR A 45 -12.38 13.50 -9.77
N LYS A 46 -12.50 14.29 -10.83
CA LYS A 46 -13.31 13.96 -12.01
C LYS A 46 -12.30 13.76 -13.11
N TRP A 47 -12.03 12.50 -13.44
CA TRP A 47 -11.08 12.22 -14.48
C TRP A 47 -11.73 12.27 -15.85
N PHE A 48 -13.06 12.14 -15.99
CA PHE A 48 -13.70 12.13 -17.30
C PHE A 48 -13.91 13.52 -17.94
N PRO A 49 -13.54 13.72 -19.22
CA PRO A 49 -12.80 12.78 -20.07
C PRO A 49 -11.35 12.67 -19.61
N VAL A 50 -10.85 11.44 -19.41
CA VAL A 50 -9.48 11.25 -18.94
C VAL A 50 -8.56 11.62 -20.09
N ASP A 51 -7.77 12.66 -19.88
CA ASP A 51 -6.67 12.95 -20.78
C ASP A 51 -5.77 11.71 -20.79
N LYS A 52 -5.64 11.08 -21.96
CA LYS A 52 -4.90 9.83 -22.11
C LYS A 52 -3.45 9.99 -21.67
N GLU A 53 -2.93 11.22 -21.76
CA GLU A 53 -1.58 11.59 -21.32
C GLU A 53 -1.36 11.45 -19.81
N LEU A 54 -2.44 11.43 -19.01
CA LEU A 54 -2.35 11.29 -17.54
C LEU A 54 -2.17 9.84 -17.06
N HIS A 55 -2.36 8.85 -17.95
CA HIS A 55 -2.21 7.45 -17.57
C HIS A 55 -0.74 7.03 -17.55
N ASN A 56 -0.43 6.03 -16.73
CA ASN A 56 0.89 5.48 -16.50
C ASN A 56 1.92 6.56 -16.14
N SER A 57 1.44 7.66 -15.54
CA SER A 57 2.23 8.82 -15.18
C SER A 57 2.08 9.12 -13.69
N PRO A 58 3.16 9.54 -13.01
CA PRO A 58 3.12 10.00 -11.64
C PRO A 58 2.31 11.31 -11.56
N LEU A 59 1.30 11.35 -10.68
CA LEU A 59 0.47 12.52 -10.45
C LEU A 59 0.54 12.96 -8.98
N GLU A 60 0.38 14.25 -8.75
CA GLU A 60 0.35 14.80 -7.40
C GLU A 60 -0.82 15.78 -7.23
N LYS A 61 -1.32 15.88 -6.00
CA LYS A 61 -2.25 16.94 -5.62
C LYS A 61 -2.00 17.43 -4.22
N ARG A 62 -2.10 18.74 -4.05
CA ARG A 62 -1.83 19.42 -2.78
C ARG A 62 -3.12 19.81 -2.08
N ILE A 63 -3.16 19.60 -0.77
CA ILE A 63 -4.17 20.15 0.14
C ILE A 63 -3.45 21.10 1.08
N LEU A 64 -3.86 22.36 1.09
CA LEU A 64 -3.30 23.36 2.00
C LEU A 64 -4.11 23.41 3.30
N SER A 65 -3.43 23.69 4.42
CA SER A 65 -4.07 24.04 5.68
C SER A 65 -4.90 25.31 5.53
N LYS A 66 -5.88 25.51 6.41
CA LYS A 66 -6.74 26.71 6.38
C LYS A 66 -5.95 28.03 6.53
N ASP A 67 -4.87 28.01 7.30
CA ASP A 67 -3.99 29.16 7.54
C ASP A 67 -2.85 29.26 6.50
N GLY A 68 -2.75 28.33 5.55
CA GLY A 68 -1.72 28.28 4.52
C GLY A 68 -0.31 27.92 5.02
N SER A 69 -0.15 27.56 6.29
CA SER A 69 1.15 27.26 6.89
C SER A 69 1.64 25.83 6.65
N GLY A 70 0.78 24.93 6.17
CA GLY A 70 1.15 23.55 5.87
C GLY A 70 0.42 22.96 4.67
N GLU A 71 0.99 21.88 4.16
CA GLU A 71 0.49 21.17 2.98
C GLU A 71 0.50 19.66 3.17
N ILE A 72 -0.44 18.99 2.51
CA ILE A 72 -0.50 17.54 2.37
C ILE A 72 -0.37 17.24 0.87
N LEU A 73 0.59 16.39 0.54
CA LEU A 73 0.81 15.89 -0.81
C LEU A 73 0.16 14.52 -0.97
N VAL A 74 -0.75 14.41 -1.93
CA VAL A 74 -1.34 13.14 -2.34
C VAL A 74 -0.67 12.70 -3.63
N LEU A 75 0.15 11.66 -3.55
CA LEU A 75 0.78 11.01 -4.69
C LEU A 75 -0.15 9.89 -5.20
N TYR A 76 -0.40 9.85 -6.49
CA TYR A 76 -1.26 8.83 -7.10
C TYR A 76 -0.89 8.58 -8.55
N ALA A 77 -1.39 7.48 -9.10
CA ALA A 77 -1.24 7.10 -10.49
C ALA A 77 -2.59 6.70 -11.06
N LEU A 78 -2.77 6.95 -12.35
CA LEU A 78 -3.87 6.39 -13.13
C LEU A 78 -3.28 5.40 -14.12
N PHE A 79 -3.89 4.23 -14.24
CA PHE A 79 -3.41 3.17 -15.13
C PHE A 79 -4.46 2.90 -16.20
N ASN A 80 -4.00 2.76 -17.46
CA ASN A 80 -4.84 2.28 -18.55
C ASN A 80 -4.82 0.76 -18.57
N ASN A 81 -5.96 0.14 -18.86
CA ASN A 81 -6.10 -1.32 -18.96
C ASN A 81 -5.44 -2.03 -17.76
N ALA A 82 -5.79 -1.58 -16.55
CA ALA A 82 -5.23 -2.13 -15.33
C ALA A 82 -5.98 -3.38 -14.90
N MET A 83 -5.29 -4.17 -14.11
CA MET A 83 -5.81 -5.31 -13.39
C MET A 83 -5.79 -5.01 -11.90
N GLU A 84 -6.69 -5.66 -11.18
CA GLU A 84 -6.65 -5.68 -9.73
C GLU A 84 -5.75 -6.82 -9.27
N ALA A 85 -4.66 -6.47 -8.57
CA ALA A 85 -3.88 -7.43 -7.80
C ALA A 85 -4.44 -7.48 -6.38
N HIS A 86 -5.07 -8.61 -6.06
CA HIS A 86 -5.52 -8.94 -4.70
C HIS A 86 -4.38 -9.63 -3.97
N LEU A 87 -3.90 -9.00 -2.90
CA LEU A 87 -2.72 -9.38 -2.15
C LEU A 87 -3.11 -10.08 -0.85
N GLU A 88 -2.52 -11.24 -0.62
CA GLU A 88 -2.48 -11.91 0.67
C GLU A 88 -1.02 -12.11 1.08
N ILE A 89 -0.70 -11.80 2.34
CA ILE A 89 0.66 -11.94 2.89
C ILE A 89 0.58 -12.76 4.17
N GLU A 90 1.39 -13.81 4.25
CA GLU A 90 1.51 -14.69 5.40
C GLU A 90 2.96 -14.72 5.89
N LEU A 91 3.13 -14.84 7.21
CA LEU A 91 4.45 -15.01 7.83
C LEU A 91 4.59 -16.44 8.37
N LEU A 92 5.61 -17.14 7.90
CA LEU A 92 6.03 -18.45 8.39
C LEU A 92 7.20 -18.27 9.35
N THR A 93 6.93 -18.33 10.64
CA THR A 93 7.95 -18.28 11.70
C THR A 93 8.50 -19.68 11.98
N SER A 94 9.72 -19.78 12.52
CA SER A 94 10.30 -21.08 12.92
C SER A 94 9.69 -21.68 14.20
N ASP A 95 9.05 -20.83 15.01
CA ASP A 95 8.35 -21.19 16.25
C ASP A 95 6.85 -20.94 16.07
N GLU A 96 6.02 -21.73 16.76
CA GLU A 96 4.57 -21.57 16.84
C GLU A 96 4.17 -20.40 17.77
N SER A 97 5.11 -19.85 18.54
CA SER A 97 4.90 -18.64 19.32
C SER A 97 4.68 -17.41 18.43
N ALA A 98 3.89 -16.46 18.93
CA ALA A 98 3.64 -15.23 18.21
C ALA A 98 4.88 -14.32 18.28
N ILE A 99 5.26 -13.73 17.15
CA ILE A 99 6.33 -12.72 17.06
C ILE A 99 5.66 -11.37 16.86
N ASN A 100 6.13 -10.34 17.56
CA ASN A 100 5.69 -8.97 17.29
C ASN A 100 6.38 -8.47 16.03
N VAL A 101 5.60 -8.18 14.99
CA VAL A 101 6.06 -7.78 13.67
C VAL A 101 5.79 -6.30 13.46
N HIS A 102 6.81 -5.58 13.01
CA HIS A 102 6.69 -4.23 12.49
C HIS A 102 7.57 -4.03 11.24
N GLY A 103 7.51 -2.85 10.62
CA GLY A 103 8.20 -2.57 9.36
C GLY A 103 7.22 -2.20 8.24
N VAL A 104 7.57 -2.52 7.00
CA VAL A 104 6.85 -2.08 5.80
C VAL A 104 6.74 -3.20 4.76
N VAL A 105 5.60 -3.21 4.06
CA VAL A 105 5.45 -3.84 2.74
C VAL A 105 4.88 -2.80 1.79
N ALA A 106 5.58 -2.57 0.68
CA ALA A 106 5.24 -1.57 -0.32
C ALA A 106 5.02 -2.24 -1.68
N ALA A 107 3.91 -1.90 -2.32
CA ALA A 107 3.55 -2.37 -3.65
C ALA A 107 3.82 -1.26 -4.68
N SER A 108 4.54 -1.56 -5.75
CA SER A 108 4.77 -0.64 -6.88
C SER A 108 4.60 -1.37 -8.21
N SER A 109 4.52 -0.61 -9.31
CA SER A 109 4.37 -1.18 -10.65
C SER A 109 5.53 -0.77 -11.53
N SER A 110 5.98 -1.66 -12.42
CA SER A 110 6.98 -1.35 -13.45
C SER A 110 6.58 -0.22 -14.39
N ALA A 111 5.30 0.15 -14.44
CA ALA A 111 4.85 1.31 -15.19
C ALA A 111 5.23 2.66 -14.55
N ILE A 112 5.41 2.70 -13.22
CA ILE A 112 5.82 3.91 -12.48
C ILE A 112 6.89 3.52 -11.45
N LEU A 113 8.15 3.67 -11.86
CA LEU A 113 9.32 3.36 -11.04
C LEU A 113 9.76 4.53 -10.14
N GLN A 114 9.08 5.68 -10.21
CA GLN A 114 9.49 6.85 -9.43
C GLN A 114 9.36 6.56 -7.92
N PRO A 115 10.44 6.72 -7.14
CA PRO A 115 10.38 6.56 -5.69
C PRO A 115 9.32 7.48 -5.08
N GLY A 116 8.45 6.92 -4.23
CA GLY A 116 7.32 7.64 -3.59
C GLY A 116 5.94 7.32 -4.16
N TYR A 117 5.86 6.64 -5.31
CA TYR A 117 4.58 6.20 -5.91
C TYR A 117 4.19 4.76 -5.52
N SER A 118 4.88 4.18 -4.54
CA SER A 118 4.54 2.88 -3.97
C SER A 118 3.37 2.99 -3.00
N SER A 119 2.44 2.04 -3.07
CA SER A 119 1.38 1.88 -2.09
C SER A 119 1.89 1.09 -0.89
N MET A 120 1.97 1.71 0.28
CA MET A 120 2.27 1.01 1.54
C MET A 120 1.09 0.14 1.94
N VAL A 121 1.13 -1.14 1.57
CA VAL A 121 0.05 -2.10 1.85
C VAL A 121 0.13 -2.62 3.29
N PHE A 122 1.31 -2.57 3.91
CA PHE A 122 1.50 -2.75 5.34
C PHE A 122 2.54 -1.75 5.84
N MET A 123 2.26 -1.07 6.95
CA MET A 123 3.28 -0.33 7.69
C MET A 123 2.91 -0.26 9.16
N LYS A 124 3.87 -0.65 10.01
CA LYS A 124 3.78 -0.58 11.47
C LYS A 124 5.08 -0.02 12.01
N LYS A 125 4.99 0.95 12.92
CA LYS A 125 6.15 1.45 13.67
C LYS A 125 6.49 0.47 14.81
N PRO A 126 7.73 0.46 15.33
CA PRO A 126 8.14 -0.44 16.41
C PRO A 126 7.18 -0.45 17.62
N SER A 127 6.80 0.73 18.10
CA SER A 127 5.87 0.90 19.23
C SER A 127 4.42 0.46 18.96
N TYR A 128 4.09 0.11 17.71
CA TYR A 128 2.75 -0.28 17.26
C TYR A 128 2.79 -1.57 16.42
N GLY A 129 3.81 -2.40 16.63
CA GLY A 129 3.90 -3.73 16.03
C GLY A 129 2.66 -4.58 16.34
N MET A 130 2.56 -5.72 15.66
CA MET A 130 1.48 -6.67 15.90
C MET A 130 2.00 -8.08 16.09
N ASN A 131 1.41 -8.81 17.03
CA ASN A 131 1.71 -10.22 17.20
C ASN A 131 1.14 -11.02 16.03
N VAL A 132 2.01 -11.74 15.32
CA VAL A 132 1.67 -12.64 14.21
C VAL A 132 2.16 -14.04 14.58
N ARG A 133 1.28 -15.03 14.48
CA ARG A 133 1.62 -16.45 14.69
C ARG A 133 2.09 -17.11 13.41
N HIS A 134 2.67 -18.29 13.54
CA HIS A 134 3.02 -19.12 12.39
C HIS A 134 1.81 -19.33 11.45
N LYS A 135 1.99 -19.06 10.16
CA LYS A 135 0.94 -19.13 9.10
C LYS A 135 -0.22 -18.16 9.29
N GLU A 136 -0.09 -17.16 10.16
CA GLU A 136 -1.10 -16.12 10.29
C GLU A 136 -0.93 -15.08 9.19
N ARG A 137 -2.06 -14.65 8.62
CA ARG A 137 -2.11 -13.60 7.61
C ARG A 137 -1.81 -12.25 8.25
N ILE A 138 -0.94 -11.48 7.62
CA ILE A 138 -0.68 -10.10 7.99
C ILE A 138 -1.86 -9.24 7.50
N PRO A 139 -2.60 -8.56 8.39
CA PRO A 139 -3.69 -7.67 8.00
C PRO A 139 -3.12 -6.43 7.30
N LEU A 140 -3.34 -6.37 5.98
CA LEU A 140 -2.92 -5.25 5.16
C LEU A 140 -3.81 -4.03 5.40
N SER A 141 -3.22 -2.84 5.30
CA SER A 141 -3.96 -1.56 5.27
C SER A 141 -4.73 -1.37 3.96
N ARG A 142 -4.33 -2.10 2.91
CA ARG A 142 -5.04 -2.27 1.65
C ARG A 142 -4.57 -3.57 1.00
N SER A 143 -5.50 -4.44 0.61
CA SER A 143 -5.20 -5.70 -0.06
C SER A 143 -5.33 -5.63 -1.58
N VAL A 144 -5.86 -4.55 -2.15
CA VAL A 144 -6.04 -4.42 -3.60
C VAL A 144 -5.21 -3.28 -4.15
N VAL A 145 -4.39 -3.55 -5.16
CA VAL A 145 -3.61 -2.54 -5.90
C VAL A 145 -3.84 -2.68 -7.40
N ALA A 146 -3.83 -1.56 -8.12
CA ALA A 146 -3.98 -1.54 -9.57
C ALA A 146 -2.61 -1.68 -10.24
N VAL A 147 -2.53 -2.55 -11.25
CA VAL A 147 -1.30 -2.80 -12.02
C VAL A 147 -1.68 -2.86 -13.50
N PRO A 148 -1.03 -2.11 -14.40
CA PRO A 148 -1.31 -2.22 -15.82
C PRO A 148 -1.13 -3.66 -16.34
N TYR A 149 -1.95 -4.05 -17.31
CA TYR A 149 -1.79 -5.30 -18.02
C TYR A 149 -0.36 -5.44 -18.58
N GLU A 150 0.21 -6.66 -18.53
CA GLU A 150 1.58 -6.99 -18.95
C GLU A 150 2.69 -6.23 -18.20
N SER A 151 2.37 -5.47 -17.16
CA SER A 151 3.36 -4.89 -16.26
C SER A 151 3.66 -5.81 -15.07
N THR A 152 4.75 -5.51 -14.38
CA THR A 152 5.16 -6.22 -13.18
C THR A 152 4.68 -5.46 -11.95
N LEU A 153 4.11 -6.18 -10.99
CA LEU A 153 3.95 -5.76 -9.61
C LEU A 153 5.22 -6.10 -8.84
N PHE A 154 5.80 -5.09 -8.19
CA PHE A 154 6.88 -5.27 -7.21
C PHE A 154 6.28 -5.20 -5.82
N LEU A 155 6.63 -6.16 -4.95
CA LEU A 155 6.38 -6.08 -3.52
C LEU A 155 7.72 -6.02 -2.80
N ASP A 156 8.09 -4.84 -2.32
CA ASP A 156 9.26 -4.64 -1.47
C ASP A 156 8.84 -4.78 0.00
N PHE A 157 9.61 -5.53 0.79
CA PHE A 157 9.29 -5.77 2.19
C PHE A 157 10.53 -5.71 3.08
N HIS A 158 10.34 -5.13 4.26
CA HIS A 158 11.30 -5.17 5.35
C HIS A 158 10.52 -5.27 6.66
N LEU A 159 10.57 -6.45 7.27
CA LEU A 159 9.87 -6.79 8.51
C LEU A 159 10.88 -7.11 9.61
N LEU A 160 10.63 -6.57 10.80
CA LEU A 160 11.51 -6.59 11.95
C LEU A 160 10.75 -7.08 13.19
N ASP A 161 11.49 -7.62 14.17
CA ASP A 161 10.98 -7.98 15.49
C ASP A 161 11.18 -6.86 16.54
N ASP A 162 10.68 -7.07 17.76
CA ASP A 162 10.75 -6.11 18.88
C ASP A 162 12.15 -5.61 19.21
N ASP A 163 13.17 -6.43 18.97
CA ASP A 163 14.57 -6.12 19.23
C ASP A 163 15.24 -5.48 17.99
N GLU A 164 14.44 -5.02 17.04
CA GLU A 164 14.83 -4.44 15.74
C GLU A 164 15.72 -5.38 14.90
N ASN A 165 15.58 -6.70 15.08
CA ASN A 165 16.27 -7.65 14.21
C ASN A 165 15.43 -7.96 12.98
N ASP A 166 16.10 -8.15 11.85
CA ASP A 166 15.44 -8.56 10.62
C ASP A 166 14.74 -9.91 10.79
N ILE A 167 13.45 -9.92 10.49
CA ILE A 167 12.70 -11.16 10.25
C ILE A 167 12.93 -11.55 8.81
N VAL A 168 12.64 -10.62 7.89
CA VAL A 168 12.75 -10.81 6.44
C VAL A 168 12.86 -9.46 5.73
N GLU A 169 13.76 -9.38 4.76
CA GLU A 169 13.98 -8.23 3.89
C GLU A 169 14.19 -8.74 2.46
N GLY A 170 13.52 -8.11 1.49
CA GLY A 170 13.62 -8.52 0.10
C GLY A 170 12.52 -7.93 -0.77
N PHE A 171 12.35 -8.52 -1.95
CA PHE A 171 11.32 -8.13 -2.88
C PHE A 171 10.78 -9.33 -3.67
N PHE A 172 9.55 -9.18 -4.18
CA PHE A 172 8.94 -10.10 -5.14
C PHE A 172 8.58 -9.39 -6.44
N GLU A 173 8.56 -10.15 -7.54
CA GLU A 173 8.11 -9.69 -8.85
C GLU A 173 6.98 -10.58 -9.36
N PHE A 174 5.81 -9.99 -9.62
CA PHE A 174 4.65 -10.71 -10.18
C PHE A 174 4.24 -10.10 -11.51
N LEU A 175 4.24 -10.90 -12.57
CA LEU A 175 3.73 -10.46 -13.88
C LEU A 175 2.20 -10.46 -13.87
N ALA A 176 1.59 -9.32 -14.22
CA ALA A 176 0.14 -9.17 -14.30
C ALA A 176 -0.47 -10.08 -15.37
N THR A 177 -1.10 -11.17 -14.92
CA THR A 177 -1.64 -12.22 -15.80
C THR A 177 -3.11 -12.52 -15.48
N PRO A 178 -4.06 -12.29 -16.40
CA PRO A 178 -5.51 -12.42 -16.17
C PRO A 178 -5.96 -13.77 -15.67
N GLY A 179 -6.81 -13.73 -14.63
CA GLY A 179 -7.44 -14.92 -14.05
C GLY A 179 -6.44 -15.90 -13.45
N SER A 180 -5.22 -15.44 -13.15
CA SER A 180 -4.19 -16.25 -12.53
C SER A 180 -4.07 -15.93 -11.05
N GLU A 181 -3.56 -16.92 -10.31
CA GLU A 181 -3.11 -16.77 -8.94
C GLU A 181 -1.65 -17.22 -8.91
N THR A 182 -0.80 -16.41 -8.30
CA THR A 182 0.64 -16.71 -8.18
C THR A 182 1.06 -16.54 -6.73
N GLU A 183 1.75 -17.55 -6.21
CA GLU A 183 2.37 -17.53 -4.88
C GLU A 183 3.89 -17.45 -5.04
N GLN A 184 4.53 -16.57 -4.27
CA GLN A 184 5.99 -16.57 -4.10
C GLN A 184 6.36 -16.57 -2.62
N ARG A 185 7.56 -17.06 -2.34
CA ARG A 185 8.08 -17.23 -1.00
C ARG A 185 9.50 -16.70 -0.90
N PHE A 186 9.81 -16.05 0.21
CA PHE A 186 11.14 -15.53 0.46
C PHE A 186 11.54 -15.83 1.90
N LYS A 187 12.66 -16.56 2.06
CA LYS A 187 13.19 -16.92 3.36
C LYS A 187 14.15 -15.84 3.85
N GLY A 188 13.83 -15.24 4.98
CA GLY A 188 14.65 -14.27 5.69
C GLY A 188 15.49 -14.89 6.80
N ALA A 189 15.94 -14.04 7.73
CA ALA A 189 16.81 -14.43 8.83
C ALA A 189 16.08 -15.20 9.93
N LYS A 190 14.85 -14.79 10.29
CA LYS A 190 14.06 -15.38 11.38
C LYS A 190 12.69 -15.93 10.94
N GLY A 191 12.35 -15.78 9.67
CA GLY A 191 11.09 -16.28 9.13
C GLY A 191 11.11 -16.37 7.61
N GLU A 192 9.96 -16.71 7.04
CA GLU A 192 9.71 -16.74 5.61
C GLU A 192 8.41 -16.01 5.33
N ILE A 193 8.41 -15.10 4.35
CA ILE A 193 7.22 -14.40 3.90
C ILE A 193 6.66 -15.13 2.68
N VAL A 194 5.36 -15.34 2.67
CA VAL A 194 4.61 -15.89 1.54
C VAL A 194 3.67 -14.80 1.04
N ALA A 195 3.77 -14.47 -0.23
CA ALA A 195 2.88 -13.51 -0.89
C ALA A 195 2.10 -14.23 -1.99
N THR A 196 0.77 -14.14 -1.91
CA THR A 196 -0.15 -14.63 -2.92
C THR A 196 -0.80 -13.44 -3.61
N VAL A 197 -0.77 -13.46 -4.94
CA VAL A 197 -1.40 -12.45 -5.79
C VAL A 197 -2.45 -13.12 -6.68
N THR A 198 -3.69 -12.73 -6.49
CA THR A 198 -4.81 -13.12 -7.36
C THR A 198 -5.15 -11.97 -8.29
N TRP A 199 -5.17 -12.25 -9.59
CA TRP A 199 -5.31 -11.23 -10.64
C TRP A 199 -6.73 -11.20 -11.20
N MET A 200 -7.44 -10.10 -10.93
CA MET A 200 -8.81 -9.86 -11.42
C MET A 200 -8.81 -8.79 -12.52
N GLY A 201 -9.73 -8.89 -13.47
CA GLY A 201 -9.99 -7.78 -14.40
C GLY A 201 -10.61 -6.61 -13.64
N ALA A 202 -10.07 -5.40 -13.83
CA ALA A 202 -10.63 -4.18 -13.27
C ALA A 202 -11.78 -3.62 -14.13
#